data_AF-A0A8S0SUB3-F1
#
_entry.id   AF-A0A8S0SUB3-F1
#
_cell.length_a   1.000
_cell.length_b   1.000
_cell.length_c   1.000
_cell.angle_alpha   90.00
_cell.angle_beta   90.00
_cell.angle_gamma   90.00
#
_symmetry.space_group_name_H-M   'P 1'
#
loop_
_entity.id
_entity.type
_entity.pdbx_description
1 polymer ?
#
loop_
_entity_poly.entity_id
_entity_poly.type
_entity_poly.pdbx_seq_one_letter_code
_entity_poly.pdbx_strand_id
1 'polypeptide(L)' 'MAEEELKRIAVYKEKKSKGKVADLRTNILMLGLSPPDYLLRAASNVYTNELEQTLLVSAMTFVH' A
#
# COMPACT_ATOMS: atom_id res chain seq x y z
N MET A 1 -4.31 -1.78 4.56
CA MET A 1 -2.99 -1.22 4.94
C MET A 1 -2.45 -0.18 3.94
N ALA A 2 -1.97 -0.56 2.75
CA ALA A 2 -1.31 0.40 1.84
C ALA A 2 -2.27 1.51 1.35
N GLU A 3 -3.52 1.17 1.04
CA GLU A 3 -4.55 2.15 0.65
C GLU A 3 -4.93 3.10 1.78
N GLU A 4 -5.00 2.60 3.01
CA GLU A 4 -5.28 3.41 4.19
C GLU A 4 -4.14 4.38 4.47
N GLU A 5 -2.88 3.94 4.29
CA GLU A 5 -1.71 4.80 4.34
C GLU A 5 -1.80 5.92 3.32
N LEU A 6 -2.18 5.57 2.08
CA LEU A 6 -2.31 6.51 0.98
C LEU A 6 -3.36 7.58 1.30
N LYS A 7 -4.49 7.19 1.89
CA LYS A 7 -5.53 8.12 2.39
C LYS A 7 -5.00 9.03 3.50
N ARG A 8 -4.25 8.49 4.49
CA ARG A 8 -3.66 9.33 5.56
C ARG A 8 -2.65 10.34 5.01
N ILE A 9 -1.79 9.93 4.07
CA ILE A 9 -0.83 10.81 3.40
C ILE A 9 -1.56 11.93 2.66
N ALA A 10 -2.65 11.61 1.94
CA ALA A 10 -3.46 12.61 1.24
C ALA A 10 -4.06 13.64 2.20
N VAL A 11 -4.67 13.18 3.30
CA VAL A 11 -5.23 14.07 4.34
C VAL A 11 -4.14 14.92 5.00
N TYR A 12 -2.96 14.34 5.25
CA TYR A 12 -1.83 15.10 5.78
C TYR A 12 -1.36 16.18 4.82
N LYS A 13 -1.21 15.87 3.52
CA LYS A 13 -0.82 16.85 2.49
C LYS A 13 -1.79 18.03 2.44
N GLU A 14 -3.09 17.75 2.53
CA GLU A 14 -4.14 18.77 2.58
C GLU A 14 -4.08 19.62 3.86
N LYS A 15 -3.80 19.03 5.02
CA LYS A 15 -3.65 19.79 6.26
C LYS A 15 -2.35 20.60 6.31
N LYS A 16 -1.28 20.06 5.71
CA LYS A 16 0.04 20.72 5.63
C LYS A 16 -0.01 21.96 4.75
N SER A 17 -0.71 21.90 3.61
CA SER A 17 -0.92 23.08 2.76
C SER A 17 -1.73 24.18 3.46
N LYS A 18 -2.52 23.83 4.47
CA LYS A 18 -3.26 24.76 5.33
C LYS A 18 -2.47 25.22 6.58
N GLY A 19 -1.19 24.87 6.69
CA GLY A 19 -0.31 25.28 7.79
C GLY A 19 -0.64 24.65 9.16
N LYS A 20 -1.46 23.58 9.19
CA LYS A 20 -1.96 22.96 10.44
C LYS A 20 -1.60 21.49 10.55
N VAL A 21 -0.34 21.12 10.79
CA VAL A 21 -0.02 19.73 11.21
C VAL A 21 1.38 19.57 11.79
N ALA A 22 1.48 18.66 12.77
CA ALA A 22 2.74 18.04 13.21
C ALA A 22 3.29 17.07 12.15
N ASP A 23 4.56 16.70 12.24
CA ASP A 23 5.21 15.81 11.28
C ASP A 23 4.47 14.48 11.08
N LEU A 24 4.34 14.08 9.82
CA LEU A 24 3.72 12.81 9.46
C LEU A 24 4.66 11.66 9.82
N ARG A 25 4.23 10.80 10.74
CA ARG A 25 4.88 9.51 10.95
C ARG A 25 4.32 8.49 9.97
N THR A 26 5.16 8.05 9.05
CA THR A 26 4.86 6.94 8.13
C THR A 26 4.69 5.63 8.90
N ASN A 27 3.86 4.74 8.38
CA ASN A 27 3.69 3.42 8.98
C ASN A 27 5.01 2.62 8.99
N ILE A 28 5.46 2.23 10.18
CA ILE A 28 6.73 1.50 10.39
C ILE A 28 6.78 0.17 9.65
N LEU A 29 5.62 -0.47 9.44
CA LEU A 29 5.53 -1.74 8.71
C LEU A 29 5.91 -1.59 7.24
N MET A 30 5.93 -0.36 6.72
CA MET A 30 6.32 -0.07 5.35
C MET A 30 7.84 0.10 5.17
N LEU A 31 8.62 -0.06 6.25
CA LEU A 31 10.09 -0.09 6.21
C LEU A 31 10.71 1.17 5.57
N GLY A 32 10.04 2.31 5.70
CA GLY A 32 10.45 3.58 5.10
C GLY A 32 10.15 3.74 3.61
N LEU A 33 9.49 2.76 2.98
CA LEU A 33 9.09 2.82 1.58
C LEU A 33 7.79 3.61 1.40
N SER A 34 7.61 4.20 0.21
CA SER A 34 6.33 4.76 -0.18
C SER A 34 5.27 3.65 -0.36
N PRO A 35 3.95 3.94 -0.27
CA PRO A 35 2.93 2.90 -0.47
C PRO A 35 3.06 2.10 -1.78
N PRO A 36 3.33 2.72 -2.95
CA PRO A 36 3.61 1.98 -4.17
C PRO A 36 4.86 1.09 -4.07
N ASP A 37 5.98 1.62 -3.56
CA ASP A 37 7.25 0.88 -3.47
C ASP A 37 7.16 -0.30 -2.50
N TYR A 38 6.42 -0.12 -1.40
CA TYR A 38 6.15 -1.19 -0.44
C TYR A 38 5.37 -2.34 -1.09
N LEU A 39 4.33 -2.02 -1.87
CA LEU A 39 3.54 -3.03 -2.58
C LEU A 39 4.38 -3.79 -3.62
N LEU A 40 5.19 -3.07 -4.41
CA LEU A 40 6.08 -3.70 -5.38
C LEU A 40 7.11 -4.61 -4.71
N ARG A 41 7.72 -4.15 -3.61
CA ARG A 41 8.66 -4.97 -2.84
C ARG A 41 7.99 -6.20 -2.22
N ALA A 42 6.78 -6.04 -1.67
CA ALA A 42 6.02 -7.13 -1.08
C ALA A 42 5.66 -8.18 -2.15
N ALA A 43 5.19 -7.74 -3.32
CA ALA A 43 4.87 -8.62 -4.44
C ALA A 43 6.11 -9.31 -5.03
N SER A 44 7.24 -8.59 -5.13
CA SER A 44 8.51 -9.15 -5.62
C SER A 44 9.10 -10.22 -4.69
N ASN A 45 8.66 -10.27 -3.43
CA ASN A 45 9.12 -11.27 -2.47
C ASN A 45 8.27 -12.55 -2.48
N VAL A 46 7.28 -12.62 -3.37
CA VAL A 46 6.45 -13.81 -3.60
C VAL A 46 7.01 -14.58 -4.80
N TYR A 47 7.12 -15.90 -4.68
CA TYR A 47 7.48 -16.75 -5.82
C TYR A 47 6.43 -16.61 -6.93
N THR A 48 6.88 -16.49 -8.18
CA THR A 48 5.99 -16.23 -9.34
C THR A 48 4.84 -17.22 -9.44
N ASN A 49 5.09 -18.51 -9.17
CA ASN A 49 4.06 -19.55 -9.18
C ASN A 49 2.98 -19.36 -8.10
N GLU A 50 3.34 -18.92 -6.90
CA GLU A 50 2.38 -18.66 -5.81
C GLU A 50 1.50 -17.45 -6.13
N LEU A 51 2.10 -16.41 -6.72
CA LEU A 51 1.39 -15.22 -7.16
C LEU A 51 0.42 -15.53 -8.29
N GLU A 52 0.86 -16.27 -9.31
CA GLU A 52 0.03 -16.71 -10.44
C GLU A 52 -1.15 -17.55 -9.98
N GLN A 53 -0.94 -18.53 -9.09
CA GLN A 53 -2.00 -19.35 -8.54
C GLN A 53 -3.00 -18.52 -7.72
N THR A 54 -2.51 -17.62 -6.88
CA THR A 54 -3.37 -16.72 -6.09
C THR A 54 -4.22 -15.82 -6.99
N LEU A 55 -3.62 -15.26 -8.05
CA LEU A 55 -4.33 -14.41 -9.01
C LEU A 55 -5.36 -15.22 -9.81
N LEU A 56 -5.02 -16.44 -10.23
CA LEU A 56 -5.94 -17.33 -10.94
C LEU A 56 -7.15 -17.70 -10.07
N VAL A 57 -6.91 -18.08 -8.82
CA VAL A 57 -7.96 -18.39 -7.84
C VAL A 57 -8.83 -17.16 -7.59
N SER A 58 -8.22 -16.00 -7.34
CA SER A 58 -8.94 -14.73 -7.14
C SER A 58 -9.80 -14.35 -8.34
N ALA A 59 -9.31 -14.56 -9.57
CA ALA A 59 -10.04 -14.29 -10.78
C ALA A 59 -11.21 -15.27 -10.97
N MET A 60 -11.00 -16.56 -10.69
CA MET A 60 -12.05 -17.59 -10.76
C MET A 60 -13.15 -17.39 -9.72
N THR A 61 -12.81 -16.95 -8.49
CA THR A 61 -13.80 -16.69 -7.44
C THR A 61 -14.71 -15.48 -7.70
N PHE A 62 -14.35 -14.60 -8.65
CA PHE A 62 -15.17 -13.44 -9.02
C PHE A 62 -16.18 -13.74 -10.14
N VAL A 63 -16.15 -14.95 -10.72
CA VAL A 63 -17.02 -15.37 -11.84
C VAL A 63 -18.22 -16.21 -11.37
N HIS A 64 -18.60 -16.15 -10.09
CA HIS A 64 -19.84 -16.78 -9.59
C HIS A 64 -20.64 -15.84 -8.70
#